data_AF-A0A3D2W305-F1
#
_entry.id   AF-A0A3D2W305-F1
#
_cell.length_a   1.000
_cell.length_b   1.000
_cell.length_c   1.000
_cell.angle_alpha   90.00
_cell.angle_beta   90.00
_cell.angle_gamma   90.00
#
_symmetry.space_group_name_H-M   'P 1'
#
loop_
_entity.id
_entity.type
_entity.pdbx_description
1 polymer ?
#
loop_
_entity_poly.entity_id
_entity_poly.type
_entity_poly.pdbx_seq_one_letter_code
_entity_poly.pdbx_strand_id
1 'polypeptide(L)'
;MEKDRLLAFSDGVIAIIITIMVLELHAPEEGTLAALAEVWPTFLSYVLSFAYVAIYWNNHHHMMHTVERVNGAILWANMALLFFLSLLPFTTAWLGETHGAEDFYRIHLVQLMDVVCDGT
;
A
#
# COMPACT_ATOMS: atom_id res chain seq x y z
N MET A 1 -7.80 16.07 19.44
CA MET A 1 -8.61 14.92 18.99
C MET A 1 -8.11 13.70 19.73
N GLU A 2 -8.98 12.76 20.10
CA GLU A 2 -8.50 11.52 20.70
C GLU A 2 -7.71 10.71 19.68
N LYS A 3 -6.56 10.20 20.11
CA LYS A 3 -5.60 9.41 19.32
C LYS A 3 -6.29 8.26 18.60
N ASP A 4 -7.18 7.59 19.32
CA ASP A 4 -7.89 6.40 18.86
C ASP A 4 -8.84 6.70 17.69
N ARG A 5 -9.39 7.92 17.63
CA ARG A 5 -10.21 8.34 16.48
C ARG A 5 -9.39 8.56 15.22
N LEU A 6 -8.16 9.07 15.34
CA LEU A 6 -7.26 9.24 14.21
C LEU A 6 -6.81 7.88 13.67
N LEU A 7 -6.43 6.99 14.59
CA LEU A 7 -6.07 5.61 14.28
C LEU A 7 -7.20 4.87 13.56
N ALA A 8 -8.40 4.86 14.14
CA ALA A 8 -9.55 4.21 13.51
C ALA A 8 -9.90 4.78 12.13
N PHE A 9 -9.70 6.09 11.91
CA PHE A 9 -9.87 6.69 10.60
C PHE A 9 -8.82 6.20 9.60
N SER A 10 -7.54 6.23 9.97
CA SER A 10 -6.45 5.73 9.12
C SER A 10 -6.62 4.26 8.78
N ASP A 11 -6.99 3.42 9.76
CA ASP A 11 -7.25 1.99 9.57
C ASP A 11 -8.38 1.74 8.57
N GLY A 12 -9.47 2.50 8.68
CA GLY A 12 -10.60 2.42 7.75
C GLY A 12 -10.20 2.76 6.31
N VAL A 13 -9.40 3.82 6.12
CA VAL A 13 -8.94 4.23 4.79
C VAL A 13 -7.96 3.21 4.21
N ILE A 14 -7.01 2.71 5.00
CA ILE A 14 -6.05 1.69 4.58
C ILE A 14 -6.77 0.38 4.20
N ALA A 15 -7.78 -0.03 4.97
CA ALA A 15 -8.60 -1.20 4.64
C ALA A 15 -9.29 -1.04 3.27
N ILE A 16 -9.87 0.13 2.99
CA ILE A 16 -10.49 0.41 1.68
C ILE A 16 -9.44 0.34 0.56
N ILE A 17 -8.25 0.92 0.75
CA ILE A 17 -7.16 0.87 -0.24
C ILE A 17 -6.79 -0.58 -0.56
N ILE A 18 -6.62 -1.43 0.46
CA ILE A 18 -6.34 -2.87 0.28
C ILE A 18 -7.45 -3.56 -0.53
N THR A 19 -8.72 -3.24 -0.25
CA THR A 19 -9.83 -3.82 -1.01
C THR A 19 -9.88 -3.36 -2.46
N ILE A 20 -9.54 -2.09 -2.75
CA ILE A 20 -9.49 -1.61 -4.13
C ILE A 20 -8.34 -2.30 -4.89
N MET A 21 -7.17 -2.44 -4.26
CA MET A 21 -6.03 -3.11 -4.90
C MET A 21 -6.35 -4.53 -5.37
N VAL A 22 -7.12 -5.32 -4.59
CA VAL A 22 -7.48 -6.69 -5.00
C VAL A 22 -8.55 -6.71 -6.09
N LEU A 23 -9.39 -5.68 -6.18
CA LEU A 23 -10.40 -5.56 -7.23
C LEU A 23 -9.80 -5.27 -8.61
N GLU A 24 -8.64 -4.62 -8.67
CA GLU A 24 -7.89 -4.38 -9.91
C GLU A 24 -7.20 -5.65 -10.45
N LEU A 25 -7.17 -6.75 -9.67
CA LEU A 25 -6.62 -8.02 -10.12
C LEU A 25 -7.66 -8.79 -10.96
N HIS A 26 -7.57 -8.62 -12.28
CA HIS A 26 -8.45 -9.30 -13.22
C HIS A 26 -8.04 -10.76 -13.45
N ALA A 27 -9.02 -11.66 -13.44
CA ALA A 27 -8.80 -13.05 -13.83
C ALA A 27 -8.56 -13.16 -15.35
N PRO A 28 -7.71 -14.08 -15.81
CA PRO A 28 -7.52 -14.31 -17.24
C PRO A 28 -8.83 -14.81 -17.88
N GLU A 29 -9.05 -14.48 -19.16
CA GLU A 29 -10.26 -14.89 -19.89
C GLU A 29 -10.37 -16.42 -20.03
N GLU A 30 -9.23 -17.09 -20.11
CA GLU A 30 -9.16 -18.55 -20.16
C GLU A 30 -9.12 -19.16 -18.76
N GLY A 31 -10.00 -20.14 -18.51
CA GLY A 31 -10.06 -20.89 -17.25
C GLY A 31 -8.97 -21.96 -17.09
N THR A 32 -7.82 -21.82 -17.77
CA THR A 32 -6.71 -22.78 -17.70
C THR A 32 -5.65 -22.33 -16.70
N LEU A 33 -4.98 -23.27 -16.03
CA LEU A 33 -3.85 -22.95 -15.14
C LEU A 33 -2.67 -22.32 -15.89
N ALA A 34 -2.55 -22.56 -17.20
CA ALA A 34 -1.51 -21.95 -18.02
C ALA A 34 -1.74 -20.45 -18.22
N ALA A 35 -3.00 -20.01 -18.34
CA ALA A 35 -3.35 -18.60 -18.48
C ALA A 35 -3.03 -17.76 -17.23
N LEU A 36 -2.86 -18.39 -16.06
CA LEU A 36 -2.34 -17.70 -14.87
C LEU A 36 -0.92 -17.17 -15.06
N ALA A 37 -0.13 -17.77 -15.94
CA ALA A 37 1.23 -17.30 -16.21
C ALA A 37 1.24 -15.91 -16.88
N GLU A 38 0.19 -15.56 -17.63
CA GLU A 38 0.07 -14.26 -18.29
C GLU A 38 -0.22 -13.12 -17.31
N VAL A 39 -0.99 -13.40 -16.26
CA VAL A 39 -1.34 -12.42 -15.20
C VAL A 39 -0.34 -12.40 -14.04
N TRP A 40 0.69 -13.24 -14.07
CA TRP A 40 1.71 -13.32 -13.02
C TRP A 40 2.39 -11.97 -12.71
N PRO A 41 2.77 -11.13 -13.69
CA PRO A 41 3.36 -9.82 -13.42
C PRO A 41 2.40 -8.89 -12.64
N THR A 42 1.12 -8.88 -13.01
CA THR A 42 0.09 -8.10 -12.33
C THR A 42 -0.12 -8.59 -10.90
N PHE A 43 -0.15 -9.91 -10.71
CA PHE A 43 -0.23 -10.51 -9.37
C PHE A 43 0.98 -10.15 -8.51
N LEU A 44 2.19 -10.17 -9.07
CA LEU A 44 3.41 -9.79 -8.35
C LEU A 44 3.38 -8.31 -7.94
N SER A 45 2.96 -7.41 -8.83
CA SER A 45 2.75 -6.00 -8.52
C SER A 45 1.77 -5.82 -7.37
N TYR A 46 0.63 -6.54 -7.39
CA TYR A 46 -0.33 -6.55 -6.29
C TYR A 46 0.30 -7.00 -4.95
N VAL A 47 1.04 -8.11 -4.93
CA VAL A 47 1.66 -8.64 -3.71
C VAL A 47 2.66 -7.65 -3.12
N LEU A 48 3.50 -7.03 -3.96
CA LEU A 48 4.48 -6.04 -3.52
C LEU A 48 3.80 -4.79 -2.97
N SER A 49 2.77 -4.28 -3.64
CA SER A 49 1.99 -3.13 -3.15
C SER A 49 1.24 -3.44 -1.86
N PHE A 50 0.70 -4.65 -1.72
CA PHE A 50 0.07 -5.10 -0.47
C PHE A 50 1.08 -5.12 0.67
N ALA A 51 2.26 -5.73 0.47
CA ALA A 51 3.32 -5.76 1.47
C ALA A 51 3.74 -4.35 1.88
N TYR A 52 3.88 -3.44 0.90
CA TYR A 52 4.21 -2.04 1.14
C TYR A 52 3.17 -1.36 2.05
N VAL A 53 1.87 -1.46 1.72
CA VAL A 53 0.79 -0.90 2.56
C VAL A 53 0.78 -1.52 3.96
N ALA A 54 0.98 -2.83 4.07
CA ALA A 54 0.97 -3.53 5.36
C ALA A 54 2.11 -3.07 6.28
N ILE A 55 3.32 -2.89 5.73
CA ILE A 55 4.47 -2.39 6.50
C ILE A 55 4.21 -0.93 6.92
N TYR A 56 3.72 -0.08 6.02
CA TYR A 56 3.35 1.29 6.36
C TYR A 56 2.31 1.37 7.47
N TRP A 57 1.29 0.53 7.40
CA TRP A 57 0.27 0.43 8.44
C TRP A 57 0.87 0.02 9.78
N ASN A 58 1.75 -1.00 9.80
CA ASN A 58 2.42 -1.45 11.01
C ASN A 58 3.29 -0.34 11.64
N ASN A 59 4.07 0.37 10.81
CA ASN A 59 4.90 1.50 11.27
C ASN A 59 4.05 2.67 11.75
N HIS A 60 2.95 2.97 11.06
CA HIS A 60 1.99 3.98 11.49
C HIS A 60 1.39 3.63 12.85
N HIS A 61 0.95 2.38 13.03
CA HIS A 61 0.40 1.90 14.29
C HIS A 61 1.43 1.99 15.42
N HIS A 62 2.68 1.58 15.19
CA HIS A 62 3.77 1.68 16.16
C HIS A 62 4.08 3.14 16.54
N MET A 63 4.26 4.03 15.56
CA MET A 63 4.51 5.45 15.78
C MET A 63 3.38 6.11 16.56
N MET A 64 2.13 5.80 16.26
CA MET A 64 0.99 6.34 16.98
C MET A 64 0.87 5.77 18.40
N HIS A 65 1.52 4.65 18.71
CA HIS A 65 1.60 4.15 20.07
C HIS A 65 2.52 5.01 20.96
N THR A 66 3.54 5.67 20.39
CA THR A 66 4.47 6.55 21.12
C THR A 66 4.01 8.00 21.23
N VAL A 67 3.03 8.41 20.42
CA VAL A 67 2.45 9.77 20.46
C VAL A 67 1.51 9.95 21.66
N GLU A 68 1.84 10.89 22.54
CA GLU A 68 1.01 11.23 23.71
C GLU A 68 -0.15 12.18 23.38
N ARG A 69 0.01 13.08 22.40
CA ARG A 69 -1.01 14.07 22.01
C ARG A 69 -1.03 14.31 20.50
N VAL A 70 -2.23 14.30 19.93
CA VAL A 70 -2.46 14.63 18.52
C VAL A 70 -2.69 16.13 18.37
N ASN A 71 -1.81 16.80 17.62
CA ASN A 71 -1.92 18.22 17.25
C ASN A 71 -2.35 18.39 15.78
N GLY A 72 -2.59 19.63 15.34
CA GLY A 72 -3.01 19.93 13.98
C GLY A 72 -2.00 19.55 12.89
N ALA A 73 -0.70 19.61 13.19
CA ALA A 73 0.34 19.21 12.24
C ALA A 73 0.33 17.70 11.99
N ILE A 74 0.12 16.88 13.04
CA ILE A 74 -0.03 15.42 12.94
C ILE A 74 -1.26 15.07 12.10
N LEU A 75 -2.37 15.80 12.26
CA LEU A 75 -3.58 15.61 11.44
C LEU A 75 -3.29 15.82 9.95
N TRP A 76 -2.63 16.93 9.59
CA TRP A 76 -2.27 17.20 8.20
C TRP A 76 -1.26 16.21 7.65
N ALA A 77 -0.26 15.81 8.45
CA ALA A 77 0.70 14.77 8.06
C ALA A 77 -0.02 13.43 7.80
N ASN A 78 -0.98 13.05 8.64
CA ASN A 78 -1.80 11.86 8.44
C ASN A 78 -2.64 11.95 7.16
N MET A 79 -3.25 13.11 6.86
CA MET A 79 -4.01 13.27 5.61
C MET A 79 -3.11 13.17 4.38
N ALA A 80 -1.91 13.75 4.43
CA ALA A 80 -0.93 13.62 3.36
C ALA A 80 -0.52 12.16 3.15
N LEU A 81 -0.22 11.43 4.23
CA LEU A 81 0.08 10.00 4.18
C LEU A 81 -1.05 9.20 3.52
N LEU A 82 -2.29 9.38 3.99
CA LEU A 82 -3.44 8.67 3.45
C LEU A 82 -3.71 9.03 1.99
N PHE A 83 -3.50 10.29 1.59
CA PHE A 83 -3.59 10.72 0.20
C PHE A 83 -2.59 9.95 -0.67
N PHE A 84 -1.32 9.87 -0.29
CA PHE A 84 -0.32 9.13 -1.07
C PHE A 84 -0.61 7.63 -1.12
N LEU A 85 -1.04 7.03 0.00
CA LEU A 85 -1.45 5.63 0.01
C LEU A 85 -2.66 5.38 -0.90
N SER A 86 -3.59 6.34 -1.01
CA SER A 86 -4.77 6.22 -1.89
C SER A 86 -4.44 6.19 -3.37
N LEU A 87 -3.24 6.60 -3.78
CA LEU A 87 -2.77 6.51 -5.17
C LEU A 87 -2.17 5.14 -5.51
N LEU A 88 -1.87 4.29 -4.52
CA LEU A 88 -1.26 2.98 -4.74
C LEU A 88 -2.09 2.03 -5.61
N PRO A 89 -3.43 1.94 -5.48
CA PRO A 89 -4.19 1.05 -6.35
C PRO A 89 -4.03 1.41 -7.83
N PHE A 90 -4.07 2.71 -8.15
CA PHE A 90 -3.87 3.21 -9.50
C PHE A 90 -2.47 2.88 -10.04
N THR A 91 -1.42 3.15 -9.27
CA THR A 91 -0.04 2.88 -9.72
C THR A 91 0.23 1.39 -9.86
N THR A 92 -0.36 0.57 -8.99
CA THR A 92 -0.27 -0.90 -9.04
C THR A 92 -0.91 -1.46 -10.31
N ALA A 93 -2.12 -1.02 -10.62
CA ALA A 93 -2.84 -1.42 -11.82
C ALA A 93 -2.11 -0.98 -13.10
N TRP A 94 -1.73 0.31 -13.17
CA TRP A 94 -1.01 0.87 -14.32
C TRP A 94 0.31 0.14 -14.61
N LEU A 95 1.04 -0.28 -13.57
CA LEU A 95 2.27 -1.02 -13.74
C LEU A 95 2.03 -2.49 -14.10
N GLY A 96 1.00 -3.12 -13.54
CA GLY A 96 0.63 -4.48 -13.93
C GLY A 96 0.35 -4.62 -15.44
N GLU A 97 -0.09 -3.54 -16.08
CA GLU A 97 -0.37 -3.48 -17.52
C GLU A 97 0.81 -2.99 -18.38
N THR A 98 1.74 -2.21 -17.82
CA THR A 98 2.87 -1.65 -18.56
C THR A 98 4.17 -2.42 -18.31
N HIS A 99 4.92 -2.73 -19.37
CA HIS A 99 6.19 -3.47 -19.29
C HIS A 99 7.34 -2.69 -18.60
N GLY A 100 7.07 -1.52 -18.02
CA GLY A 100 8.03 -0.64 -17.32
C GLY A 100 8.31 -1.07 -15.88
N ALA A 101 8.32 -2.38 -15.62
CA ALA A 101 8.28 -2.94 -14.28
C ALA A 101 9.60 -2.78 -13.50
N GLU A 102 10.76 -2.67 -14.17
CA GLU A 102 12.06 -2.64 -13.49
C GLU A 102 12.27 -1.42 -12.58
N ASP A 103 11.92 -0.21 -13.04
CA ASP A 103 12.10 1.00 -12.25
C ASP A 103 11.14 1.06 -11.06
N PHE A 104 9.92 0.51 -11.21
CA PHE A 104 8.96 0.45 -10.11
C PHE A 104 9.32 -0.61 -9.09
N TYR A 105 9.74 -1.82 -9.51
CA TYR A 105 10.24 -2.82 -8.57
C TYR A 105 11.41 -2.25 -7.79
N ARG A 106 12.29 -1.47 -8.41
CA ARG A 106 13.37 -0.75 -7.73
C ARG A 106 12.85 0.28 -6.73
N ILE A 107 11.91 1.14 -7.10
CA ILE A 107 11.35 2.15 -6.19
C ILE A 107 10.64 1.47 -5.01
N HIS A 108 9.79 0.47 -5.27
CA HIS A 108 9.10 -0.25 -4.21
C HIS A 108 10.05 -1.06 -3.35
N LEU A 109 11.07 -1.72 -3.92
CA LEU A 109 12.09 -2.42 -3.13
C LEU A 109 12.94 -1.47 -2.31
N VAL A 110 13.36 -0.32 -2.86
CA VAL A 110 14.12 0.69 -2.11
C VAL A 110 13.27 1.26 -0.98
N GLN A 111 12.04 1.67 -1.25
CA GLN A 111 11.16 2.18 -0.20
C GLN A 111 10.80 1.08 0.82
N LEU A 112 10.61 -0.16 0.41
CA LEU A 112 10.35 -1.28 1.31
C LEU A 112 11.61 -1.61 2.14
N MET A 113 12.81 -1.49 1.57
CA MET A 113 14.07 -1.58 2.29
C MET A 113 14.24 -0.43 3.28
N ASP A 114 14.01 0.82 2.88
CA ASP A 114 14.10 1.99 3.76
C ASP A 114 13.14 1.84 4.94
N VAL A 115 11.90 1.43 4.68
CA VAL A 115 10.86 1.26 5.69
C VAL A 115 11.14 0.05 6.61
N VAL A 116 11.74 -1.03 6.10
CA VAL A 116 12.19 -2.18 6.90
C VAL A 116 13.43 -1.82 7.74
N CYS A 117 14.37 -1.05 7.18
CA CYS A 117 15.59 -0.61 7.86
C CYS A 117 15.33 0.46 8.93
N ASP A 118 14.35 1.35 8.72
CA ASP A 118 13.90 2.33 9.72
C ASP A 118 13.00 1.71 10.82
N GLY A 119 12.63 0.43 10.68
CA GLY A 119 11.80 -0.32 11.63
C GLY A 119 12.57 -1.09 12.72
N THR A 120 13.90 -0.96 12.80
CA THR A 120 14.76 -1.54 13.86
C THR A 120 15.49 -0.49 14.67
#